data_AF-A0A2E3DAD7-F1
#
_entry.id   AF-A0A2E3DAD7-F1
#
_cell.length_a   1.000
_cell.length_b   1.000
_cell.length_c   1.000
_cell.angle_alpha   90.00
_cell.angle_beta   90.00
_cell.angle_gamma   90.00
#
_symmetry.space_group_name_H-M   'P 1'
#
loop_
_entity.id
_entity.type
_entity.pdbx_description
1 polymer ?
#
loop_
_entity_poly.entity_id
_entity_poly.type
_entity_poly.pdbx_seq_one_letter_code
_entity_poly.pdbx_strand_id
1 'polypeptide(L)' 'MIWVLFVFLMGTDVKEEVWFNDFNTCLEYSQKLKAQNTYQRVAGDKVYLKAYCVPKKKE' A
#
# COMPACT_ATOMS: atom_id res chain seq x y z
N MET A 1 -2.24 -18.03 6.74
CA MET A 1 -2.80 -17.20 5.65
C MET A 1 -1.76 -16.15 5.32
N ILE A 2 -1.48 -15.89 4.04
CA ILE A 2 -0.49 -14.88 3.64
C ILE A 2 -1.24 -13.60 3.28
N TRP A 3 -0.66 -12.45 3.56
CA TRP A 3 -1.17 -11.13 3.23
C TRP A 3 -0.23 -10.45 2.25
N VAL A 4 -0.79 -9.75 1.28
CA VAL A 4 -0.02 -8.99 0.30
C VAL A 4 -0.37 -7.52 0.44
N LEU A 5 0.65 -6.70 0.63
CA LEU A 5 0.57 -5.26 0.53
C LEU A 5 0.87 -4.88 -0.93
N PHE A 6 -0.18 -4.51 -1.66
CA PHE A 6 -0.03 -3.90 -2.98
C PHE A 6 0.23 -2.42 -2.81
N VAL A 7 1.34 -1.94 -3.36
CA VAL A 7 1.71 -0.52 -3.37
C VAL A 7 1.69 -0.03 -4.81
N PHE A 8 0.89 1.00 -5.07
CA PHE A 8 0.78 1.67 -6.35
C PHE A 8 1.32 3.08 -6.22
N LEU A 9 2.26 3.47 -7.07
CA LEU A 9 2.63 4.87 -7.23
C LEU A 9 1.72 5.48 -8.29
N MET A 10 0.65 6.12 -7.84
CA MET A 10 -0.33 6.77 -8.73
C MET A 10 0.36 7.81 -9.59
N GLY A 11 -0.04 7.92 -10.86
CA GLY A 11 0.63 8.76 -11.84
C GLY A 11 1.81 8.09 -12.56
N THR A 12 2.11 6.83 -12.23
CA THR A 12 3.11 5.99 -12.91
C THR A 12 2.58 4.56 -13.08
N ASP A 13 3.31 3.73 -13.84
CA ASP A 13 3.02 2.30 -13.99
C ASP A 13 3.68 1.43 -12.89
N VAL A 14 4.29 2.05 -11.89
CA VAL A 14 5.00 1.34 -10.81
C VAL A 14 3.99 0.72 -9.85
N LYS A 15 4.10 -0.60 -9.71
CA LYS A 15 3.36 -1.43 -8.75
C LYS A 15 4.32 -2.39 -8.06
N GLU A 16 4.18 -2.53 -6.75
CA GLU A 16 4.97 -3.46 -5.95
C GLU A 16 4.08 -4.32 -5.06
N GLU A 17 4.52 -5.57 -4.87
CA GLU A 17 3.87 -6.55 -4.00
C GLU A 17 4.82 -6.92 -2.87
N VAL A 18 4.41 -6.64 -1.63
CA VAL A 18 5.17 -7.02 -0.43
C VAL A 18 4.39 -8.04 0.37
N TRP A 19 5.06 -9.13 0.73
CA TRP A 19 4.44 -10.29 1.34
C TRP A 19 4.59 -10.29 2.85
N PHE A 20 3.51 -10.56 3.56
CA PHE A 20 3.44 -10.58 5.01
C PHE A 20 2.81 -11.88 5.51
N ASN A 21 3.35 -12.40 6.60
CA ASN A 21 2.78 -13.55 7.30
C ASN A 21 1.74 -13.14 8.37
N ASP A 22 1.69 -11.85 8.72
CA ASP A 22 0.83 -11.30 9.75
C ASP A 22 -0.06 -10.18 9.19
N PHE A 23 -1.35 -10.23 9.54
CA PHE A 23 -2.36 -9.26 9.08
C PHE A 23 -2.10 -7.88 9.66
N ASN A 24 -1.83 -7.81 10.97
CA ASN A 24 -1.70 -6.54 11.68
C ASN A 24 -0.52 -5.75 11.13
N THR A 25 0.60 -6.43 10.89
CA THR A 25 1.79 -5.85 10.26
C THR A 25 1.45 -5.31 8.87
N CYS A 26 0.82 -6.10 8.00
CA CYS A 26 0.42 -5.65 6.66
C CYS A 26 -0.52 -4.43 6.70
N LEU A 27 -1.47 -4.42 7.64
CA LEU A 27 -2.41 -3.31 7.84
C LEU A 27 -1.69 -2.04 8.34
N GLU A 28 -0.78 -2.17 9.29
CA GLU A 28 0.01 -1.07 9.86
C GLU A 28 0.84 -0.38 8.76
N TYR A 29 1.54 -1.14 7.92
CA TYR A 29 2.29 -0.58 6.80
C TYR A 29 1.37 0.13 5.79
N SER A 30 0.21 -0.46 5.46
CA SER A 30 -0.79 0.21 4.61
C SER A 30 -1.24 1.55 5.19
N GLN A 31 -1.48 1.62 6.51
CA GLN A 31 -1.89 2.86 7.17
C GLN A 31 -0.76 3.90 7.19
N LYS A 32 0.48 3.49 7.49
CA LYS A 32 1.66 4.37 7.45
C LYS A 32 1.86 4.99 6.07
N LEU A 33 1.78 4.18 5.01
CA LEU A 33 1.90 4.68 3.62
C LEU A 33 0.77 5.64 3.26
N LYS A 34 -0.47 5.36 3.68
CA LYS A 34 -1.60 6.27 3.46
C LYS A 34 -1.41 7.61 4.19
N ALA A 35 -0.87 7.60 5.40
CA ALA A 35 -0.61 8.81 6.18
C ALA A 35 0.45 9.72 5.52
N GLN A 36 1.46 9.13 4.87
CA GLN A 36 2.50 9.90 4.16
C GLN A 36 1.93 10.75 3.00
N ASN A 37 0.82 10.35 2.40
CA ASN A 37 0.21 11.07 1.28
C ASN A 37 -0.57 12.33 1.69
N THR A 38 -0.72 12.61 2.98
CA THR A 38 -1.55 13.74 3.45
C THR A 38 -1.12 15.05 2.80
N TYR A 39 0.18 15.35 2.82
CA TYR A 39 0.70 16.60 2.25
C TYR A 39 0.66 16.62 0.72
N GLN A 40 0.97 15.50 0.07
CA GLN A 40 0.95 15.42 -1.40
C GLN A 40 -0.47 15.57 -1.96
N ARG A 41 -1.46 14.95 -1.30
CA ARG A 41 -2.88 15.11 -1.69
C ARG A 41 -3.38 16.53 -1.47
N VAL A 42 -3.00 17.17 -0.36
CA VAL A 42 -3.39 18.57 -0.08
C VAL A 42 -2.75 19.52 -1.09
N ALA A 43 -1.52 19.26 -1.53
CA ALA A 43 -0.85 20.03 -2.57
C ALA A 43 -1.44 19.83 -3.98
N GLY A 44 -2.46 18.98 -4.15
CA GLY A 44 -3.05 18.66 -5.45
C GLY A 44 -2.14 17.83 -6.35
N ASP A 45 -1.14 17.17 -5.76
CA ASP A 45 -0.14 16.43 -6.51
C ASP A 45 -0.76 15.19 -7.17
N LYS A 46 -0.36 14.92 -8.42
CA LYS A 46 -0.87 13.78 -9.19
C LYS A 46 -0.13 12.48 -8.87
N VAL A 47 1.04 12.61 -8.26
CA VAL A 47 1.86 11.49 -7.80
C VAL A 47 1.60 11.29 -6.32
N TYR A 48 1.11 10.11 -5.95
CA TYR A 48 0.91 9.72 -4.55
C TYR A 48 0.81 8.20 -4.42
N LEU A 49 1.02 7.68 -3.23
CA LEU A 49 0.98 6.24 -2.99
C LEU A 49 -0.44 5.75 -2.71
N LYS A 50 -0.82 4.57 -3.22
CA LYS A 50 -1.97 3.82 -2.72
C LYS A 50 -1.50 2.46 -2.26
N ALA A 51 -1.84 2.11 -1.02
CA ALA A 51 -1.47 0.84 -0.43
C ALA A 51 -2.72 0.04 -0.04
N TYR A 52 -2.75 -1.24 -0.38
CA TYR A 52 -3.86 -2.16 -0.07
C TYR A 52 -3.32 -3.46 0.50
N CYS A 53 -3.77 -3.81 1.71
CA CYS A 53 -3.50 -5.12 2.29
C CYS A 53 -4.60 -6.09 1.89
N VAL A 54 -4.26 -7.19 1.22
CA VAL A 54 -5.21 -8.17 0.67
C VAL A 54 -4.82 -9.59 1.11
N PRO A 55 -5.76 -10.42 1.58
CA PRO A 55 -5.46 -11.81 1.89
C PRO A 55 -5.23 -12.62 0.61
N LYS A 56 -4.11 -13.35 0.53
CA LYS A 56 -3.83 -14.33 -0.52
C LYS A 56 -3.88 -15.72 0.10
N LYS A 57 -4.72 -16.60 -0.45
CA LYS A 57 -4.63 -18.02 -0.12
C LYS A 57 -3.30 -18.54 -0.66
N LYS A 58 -2.57 -19.32 0.14
CA LYS A 58 -1.50 -20.16 -0.41
C LYS A 58 -2.19 -21.13 -1.36
N GLU A 59 -1.79 -21.14 -2.63
CA GLU A 59 -2.11 -22.24 -3.56
C GLU A 59 -1.59 -23.56 -3.00
#